data_AF-A0A1G5MXH4-F1
#
_entry.id   AF-A0A1G5MXH4-F1
#
_cell.length_a   1.000
_cell.length_b   1.000
_cell.length_c   1.000
_cell.angle_alpha   90.00
_cell.angle_beta   90.00
_cell.angle_gamma   90.00
#
_symmetry.space_group_name_H-M   'P 1'
#
loop_
_entity.id
_entity.type
_entity.pdbx_description
1 polymer ?
#
loop_
_entity_poly.entity_id
_entity_poly.type
_entity_poly.pdbx_seq_one_letter_code
_entity_poly.pdbx_strand_id
1 'polypeptide(L)'
;MCGACGALGRCGATLPRRGRSGAMTRFSSLSFLPLVLLVGLAACSPDADQQEANGASSQTSESLAGATTGAAAEPEKAAAAASGAAATDALGAASATGADSSSGAGSTPASAPDTWSGKVIGLEGLGDLKIGEAVPEGGSFAERGAQTSEACRTVSSPDYPGVYAIVADGKVQRITVGQRSDVKLAEGVGVGSTEKEVRSWFGGFREEPHKYEEAPAKYLTAPNAESGSSALRFEIGRDGKVKLFHIGVMPYLTYVEACA
;
A
#
# COMPACT_ATOMS: atom_id res chain seq x y z
N MET A 1 32.90 -31.22 67.92
CA MET A 1 33.95 -30.18 67.87
C MET A 1 33.34 -28.94 67.22
N CYS A 2 33.61 -27.78 67.83
CA CYS A 2 33.00 -26.45 67.60
C CYS A 2 33.38 -25.78 66.26
N GLY A 3 32.60 -24.75 65.89
CA GLY A 3 33.02 -23.59 65.07
C GLY A 3 31.88 -23.00 64.22
N ALA A 4 31.10 -22.01 64.71
CA ALA A 4 31.27 -20.54 64.58
C ALA A 4 30.95 -20.02 63.15
N CYS A 5 29.89 -19.22 62.87
CA CYS A 5 29.48 -17.87 63.31
C CYS A 5 30.31 -16.71 62.70
N GLY A 6 29.64 -15.79 61.98
CA GLY A 6 30.13 -14.49 61.49
C GLY A 6 29.91 -14.29 59.98
N ALA A 7 29.47 -13.15 59.42
CA ALA A 7 29.24 -11.83 59.96
C ALA A 7 28.31 -11.01 59.03
N LEU A 8 27.67 -9.98 59.62
CA LEU A 8 26.86 -8.95 58.99
C LEU A 8 27.67 -8.01 58.07
N GLY A 9 27.00 -7.44 57.07
CA GLY A 9 27.46 -6.27 56.33
C GLY A 9 26.30 -5.48 55.74
N ARG A 10 25.73 -4.55 56.51
CA ARG A 10 24.93 -3.42 56.03
C ARG A 10 25.86 -2.22 55.86
N CYS A 11 25.76 -1.48 54.75
CA CYS A 11 26.01 -0.05 54.68
C CYS A 11 25.31 0.53 53.44
N GLY A 12 24.42 1.49 53.66
CA GLY A 12 23.72 2.21 52.60
C GLY A 12 24.54 3.37 52.05
N ALA A 13 24.08 3.92 50.92
CA ALA A 13 24.37 5.28 50.52
C ALA A 13 23.19 5.85 49.72
N THR A 14 22.86 7.08 50.07
CA THR A 14 21.67 7.84 49.70
C THR A 14 22.07 8.95 48.71
N LEU A 15 21.15 9.32 47.80
CA LEU A 15 21.03 10.60 47.05
C LEU A 15 22.01 10.89 45.88
N PRO A 16 21.68 11.81 44.93
CA PRO A 16 20.57 12.78 44.91
C PRO A 16 19.72 12.87 43.62
N ARG A 17 18.48 13.37 43.82
CA ARG A 17 17.67 14.09 42.82
C ARG A 17 18.45 15.29 42.23
N ARG A 18 18.42 15.46 40.92
CA ARG A 18 18.59 16.76 40.27
C ARG A 18 17.42 17.02 39.32
N GLY A 19 16.56 17.94 39.74
CA GLY A 19 15.73 18.69 38.81
C GLY A 19 16.58 19.76 38.12
N ARG A 20 16.23 20.09 36.88
CA ARG A 20 16.65 21.36 36.28
C ARG A 20 15.54 21.90 35.40
N SER A 21 14.94 22.96 35.90
CA SER A 21 14.09 23.90 35.19
C SER A 21 14.81 24.57 34.03
N GLY A 22 14.04 24.88 32.98
CA GLY A 22 14.05 26.19 32.34
C GLY A 22 14.92 26.36 31.10
N ALA A 23 14.27 26.58 29.96
CA ALA A 23 14.60 27.67 29.04
C ALA A 23 13.42 27.91 28.08
N MET A 24 12.63 28.93 28.41
CA MET A 24 11.74 29.60 27.45
C MET A 24 12.62 30.22 26.35
N THR A 25 12.47 29.74 25.11
CA THR A 25 13.04 30.45 23.95
C THR A 25 11.91 31.26 23.33
N ARG A 26 11.97 32.57 23.55
CA ARG A 26 11.11 33.58 22.91
C ARG A 26 11.42 33.59 21.42
N PHE A 27 10.48 33.14 20.59
CA PHE A 27 10.55 33.41 19.16
C PHE A 27 10.11 34.85 18.91
N SER A 28 11.07 35.68 18.51
CA SER A 28 10.83 37.03 17.98
C SER A 28 10.04 36.90 16.68
N SER A 29 8.83 37.45 16.71
CA SER A 29 8.00 37.73 15.54
C SER A 29 8.71 38.80 14.69
N LEU A 30 9.34 38.39 13.59
CA LEU A 30 9.72 39.32 12.52
C LEU A 30 8.52 39.46 11.58
N SER A 31 7.94 40.65 11.61
CA SER A 31 6.98 41.15 10.63
C SER A 31 7.60 41.12 9.23
N PHE A 32 7.14 40.19 8.38
CA PHE A 32 7.36 40.29 6.94
C PHE A 32 6.19 41.05 6.32
N LEU A 33 6.53 42.18 5.68
CA LEU A 33 5.62 43.02 4.91
C LEU A 33 5.07 42.23 3.70
N PRO A 34 3.81 42.48 3.29
CA PRO A 34 3.27 41.96 2.04
C PRO A 34 3.88 42.71 0.84
N LEU A 35 4.56 41.97 -0.03
CA LEU A 35 4.92 42.43 -1.37
C LEU A 35 3.67 42.33 -2.25
N VAL A 36 3.11 43.48 -2.60
CA VAL A 36 2.02 43.65 -3.56
C VAL A 36 2.52 43.22 -4.95
N LEU A 37 2.04 42.06 -5.44
CA LEU A 37 2.27 41.65 -6.82
C LEU A 37 1.14 42.24 -7.70
N LEU A 38 1.54 43.10 -8.63
CA LEU A 38 0.70 43.72 -9.65
C LEU A 38 0.15 42.65 -10.61
N VAL A 39 -1.17 42.64 -10.73
CA VAL A 39 -1.96 41.92 -11.74
C VAL A 39 -1.69 42.53 -13.12
N GLY A 40 -1.05 41.77 -13.99
CA GLY A 40 -0.99 42.06 -15.43
C GLY A 40 -2.11 41.33 -16.16
N LEU A 41 -3.21 42.04 -16.45
CA LEU A 41 -4.21 41.64 -17.44
C LEU A 41 -3.57 41.73 -18.84
N ALA A 42 -3.53 40.61 -19.56
CA ALA A 42 -3.40 40.61 -21.02
C ALA A 42 -4.59 39.83 -21.59
N ALA A 43 -5.43 40.56 -22.33
CA ALA A 43 -6.62 40.07 -23.00
C ALA A 43 -6.41 40.09 -24.53
N CYS A 44 -7.12 39.16 -25.20
CA CYS A 44 -7.41 39.09 -26.65
C CYS A 44 -6.19 38.82 -27.58
N SER A 45 -6.25 37.92 -28.58
CA SER A 45 -7.34 37.66 -29.53
C SER A 45 -7.26 36.25 -30.16
N PRO A 46 -8.36 35.80 -30.83
CA PRO A 46 -8.46 34.54 -31.55
C PRO A 46 -8.07 34.63 -33.05
N ASP A 47 -8.21 33.47 -33.71
CA ASP A 47 -8.23 33.19 -35.16
C ASP A 47 -6.89 32.96 -35.88
N ALA A 48 -6.68 31.73 -36.34
CA ALA A 48 -6.66 31.43 -37.77
C ALA A 48 -6.53 29.91 -38.01
N ASP A 49 -7.47 29.40 -38.81
CA ASP A 49 -7.41 28.18 -39.58
C ASP A 49 -6.03 27.88 -40.18
N GLN A 50 -5.69 26.59 -40.27
CA GLN A 50 -5.18 26.00 -41.52
C GLN A 50 -5.58 24.53 -41.59
N GLN A 51 -6.66 24.32 -42.33
CA GLN A 51 -7.05 23.11 -43.01
C GLN A 51 -6.36 23.09 -44.37
N GLU A 52 -5.60 22.05 -44.70
CA GLU A 52 -5.47 21.43 -46.04
C GLU A 52 -4.56 20.20 -45.89
N ALA A 53 -5.08 18.97 -46.01
CA ALA A 53 -5.53 18.26 -47.22
C ALA A 53 -4.39 17.48 -47.90
N ASN A 54 -4.82 16.41 -48.59
CA ASN A 54 -4.08 15.34 -49.28
C ASN A 54 -3.87 14.11 -48.37
N GLY A 55 -4.75 13.11 -48.38
CA GLY A 55 -5.27 12.39 -49.55
C GLY A 55 -4.41 11.12 -49.71
N ALA A 56 -4.88 9.95 -50.12
CA ALA A 56 -6.15 9.41 -50.53
C ALA A 56 -5.91 7.89 -50.62
N SER A 57 -7.01 7.16 -50.86
CA SER A 57 -7.02 5.79 -51.41
C SER A 57 -6.88 4.64 -50.39
N SER A 58 -7.71 3.61 -50.40
CA SER A 58 -8.85 3.26 -51.26
C SER A 58 -9.42 1.95 -50.73
N GLN A 59 -10.77 1.88 -50.62
CA GLN A 59 -11.62 0.72 -50.94
C GLN A 59 -11.44 -0.55 -50.04
N THR A 60 -12.42 -1.41 -49.78
CA THR A 60 -13.61 -1.86 -50.51
C THR A 60 -14.64 -2.40 -49.49
N SER A 61 -15.90 -2.12 -49.74
CA SER A 61 -17.04 -2.86 -49.17
C SER A 61 -17.22 -4.17 -49.94
N GLU A 62 -17.30 -5.31 -49.26
CA GLU A 62 -18.09 -6.45 -49.75
C GLU A 62 -18.83 -7.12 -48.59
N SER A 63 -20.16 -7.01 -48.69
CA SER A 63 -21.14 -7.85 -48.02
C SER A 63 -21.21 -9.17 -48.78
N LEU A 64 -21.25 -10.31 -48.08
CA LEU A 64 -21.96 -11.49 -48.57
C LEU A 64 -22.33 -12.44 -47.43
N ALA A 65 -23.57 -12.88 -47.53
CA ALA A 65 -24.30 -13.74 -46.62
C ALA A 65 -23.72 -15.15 -46.48
N GLY A 66 -24.04 -15.79 -45.36
CA GLY A 66 -23.82 -17.23 -45.17
C GLY A 66 -24.56 -17.73 -43.93
N ALA A 67 -25.82 -18.13 -44.11
CA ALA A 67 -26.64 -18.82 -43.13
C ALA A 67 -26.48 -20.35 -43.26
N THR A 68 -26.25 -21.05 -42.14
CA THR A 68 -26.61 -22.47 -41.89
C THR A 68 -26.60 -22.67 -40.36
N THR A 69 -27.72 -22.73 -39.63
CA THR A 69 -28.57 -23.90 -39.29
C THR A 69 -27.84 -25.11 -38.69
N GLY A 70 -28.26 -25.52 -37.48
CA GLY A 70 -28.04 -26.86 -36.89
C GLY A 70 -27.78 -26.83 -35.38
N ALA A 71 -28.82 -26.83 -34.53
CA ALA A 71 -29.36 -28.01 -33.81
C ALA A 71 -28.48 -28.42 -32.60
N ALA A 72 -28.85 -28.06 -31.37
CA ALA A 72 -29.80 -28.74 -30.48
C ALA A 72 -29.27 -30.05 -29.87
N ALA A 73 -29.02 -30.05 -28.56
CA ALA A 73 -29.38 -31.13 -27.62
C ALA A 73 -28.97 -30.74 -26.18
N GLU A 74 -29.96 -30.41 -25.35
CA GLU A 74 -29.95 -30.71 -23.91
C GLU A 74 -29.96 -32.24 -23.69
N PRO A 75 -29.62 -32.69 -22.48
CA PRO A 75 -30.70 -33.27 -21.69
C PRO A 75 -30.69 -32.85 -20.21
N GLU A 76 -31.87 -32.46 -19.73
CA GLU A 76 -32.29 -32.68 -18.34
C GLU A 76 -32.33 -34.19 -18.01
N LYS A 77 -32.13 -34.55 -16.74
CA LYS A 77 -33.23 -35.05 -15.87
C LYS A 77 -32.77 -35.95 -14.70
N ALA A 78 -33.18 -35.51 -13.50
CA ALA A 78 -33.63 -36.29 -12.32
C ALA A 78 -32.62 -37.16 -11.55
N ALA A 79 -32.76 -37.45 -10.25
CA ALA A 79 -33.55 -36.96 -9.11
C ALA A 79 -33.14 -37.83 -7.89
N ALA A 80 -33.67 -37.47 -6.72
CA ALA A 80 -33.94 -38.31 -5.53
C ALA A 80 -32.93 -38.28 -4.36
N ALA A 81 -33.29 -37.44 -3.37
CA ALA A 81 -33.64 -37.75 -1.98
C ALA A 81 -32.88 -38.86 -1.18
N ALA A 82 -32.44 -38.51 0.03
CA ALA A 82 -32.91 -39.12 1.29
C ALA A 82 -32.38 -38.36 2.54
N SER A 83 -33.11 -38.56 3.63
CA SER A 83 -33.09 -37.89 4.94
C SER A 83 -32.20 -38.58 5.99
N GLY A 84 -31.85 -37.88 7.07
CA GLY A 84 -31.30 -38.41 8.34
C GLY A 84 -30.56 -37.32 9.13
N ALA A 85 -31.15 -36.60 10.09
CA ALA A 85 -31.55 -36.97 11.46
C ALA A 85 -30.41 -37.04 12.50
N ALA A 86 -30.54 -36.15 13.50
CA ALA A 86 -30.22 -36.29 14.93
C ALA A 86 -28.77 -36.23 15.48
N ALA A 87 -28.51 -35.15 16.23
CA ALA A 87 -28.09 -35.05 17.64
C ALA A 87 -27.04 -36.02 18.24
N THR A 88 -26.02 -35.52 18.95
CA THR A 88 -26.01 -35.29 20.42
C THR A 88 -24.63 -34.82 20.93
N ASP A 89 -24.67 -33.99 21.97
CA ASP A 89 -23.67 -33.69 23.01
C ASP A 89 -22.49 -34.66 23.22
N ALA A 90 -21.31 -34.09 23.52
CA ALA A 90 -20.53 -34.51 24.68
C ALA A 90 -19.51 -33.44 25.12
N LEU A 91 -19.81 -32.84 26.28
CA LEU A 91 -18.90 -32.09 27.14
C LEU A 91 -17.71 -32.96 27.58
N GLY A 92 -16.51 -32.39 27.58
CA GLY A 92 -15.29 -33.03 28.09
C GLY A 92 -14.36 -32.01 28.72
N ALA A 93 -14.72 -31.56 29.93
CA ALA A 93 -13.84 -30.81 30.82
C ALA A 93 -13.00 -31.80 31.65
N ALA A 94 -11.68 -31.60 31.71
CA ALA A 94 -10.87 -31.95 32.87
C ALA A 94 -9.58 -31.13 32.89
N SER A 95 -9.51 -30.26 33.89
CA SER A 95 -8.33 -29.53 34.33
C SER A 95 -7.19 -30.46 34.75
N ALA A 96 -5.95 -30.03 34.49
CA ALA A 96 -4.82 -30.36 35.34
C ALA A 96 -4.00 -29.09 35.58
N THR A 97 -4.11 -28.60 36.81
CA THR A 97 -3.33 -27.54 37.44
C THR A 97 -1.91 -28.05 37.73
N GLY A 98 -0.89 -27.24 37.44
CA GLY A 98 0.50 -27.52 37.82
C GLY A 98 1.34 -26.26 37.68
N ALA A 99 1.78 -25.74 38.83
CA ALA A 99 2.23 -24.38 39.05
C ALA A 99 3.71 -24.10 38.72
N ASP A 100 3.99 -22.80 38.53
CA ASP A 100 5.15 -22.02 38.95
C ASP A 100 6.57 -22.62 38.86
N SER A 101 7.44 -21.98 38.06
CA SER A 101 8.39 -21.00 38.63
C SER A 101 9.38 -20.42 37.63
N SER A 102 9.53 -19.10 37.76
CA SER A 102 10.76 -18.30 37.71
C SER A 102 11.49 -18.01 36.39
N SER A 103 11.46 -16.71 36.11
CA SER A 103 12.63 -15.82 35.98
C SER A 103 13.63 -16.06 34.87
N GLY A 104 13.69 -15.05 34.00
CA GLY A 104 14.97 -14.48 33.60
C GLY A 104 15.08 -14.21 32.11
N ALA A 105 14.83 -12.97 31.71
CA ALA A 105 15.73 -12.14 30.90
C ALA A 105 14.90 -11.05 30.23
N GLY A 106 15.29 -9.80 30.44
CA GLY A 106 14.67 -8.67 29.76
C GLY A 106 14.74 -8.86 28.25
N SER A 107 13.58 -8.90 27.62
CA SER A 107 13.45 -8.71 26.19
C SER A 107 13.95 -7.30 25.89
N THR A 108 15.23 -7.22 25.52
CA THR A 108 15.74 -6.09 24.74
C THR A 108 14.79 -5.97 23.55
N PRO A 109 14.19 -4.80 23.27
CA PRO A 109 13.38 -4.64 22.08
C PRO A 109 14.23 -5.07 20.89
N ALA A 110 13.75 -6.05 20.14
CA ALA A 110 14.36 -6.46 18.89
C ALA A 110 14.51 -5.19 18.04
N SER A 111 15.76 -4.75 17.86
CA SER A 111 16.08 -3.71 16.90
C SER A 111 15.46 -4.12 15.58
N ALA A 112 14.56 -3.28 15.07
CA ALA A 112 14.06 -3.40 13.71
C ALA A 112 15.27 -3.48 12.77
N PRO A 113 15.25 -4.33 11.72
CA PRO A 113 16.27 -4.26 10.69
C PRO A 113 16.09 -2.93 9.92
N ASP A 114 16.71 -1.87 10.43
CA ASP A 114 16.78 -0.56 9.76
C ASP A 114 17.81 -0.61 8.63
N THR A 115 17.56 -1.46 7.64
CA THR A 115 18.15 -1.37 6.30
C THR A 115 17.39 -2.30 5.36
N TRP A 116 16.22 -1.85 4.92
CA TRP A 116 15.62 -2.42 3.72
C TRP A 116 16.59 -2.21 2.56
N SER A 117 16.99 -3.30 1.90
CA SER A 117 17.64 -3.25 0.59
C SER A 117 16.86 -2.27 -0.28
N GLY A 118 17.52 -1.32 -0.96
CA GLY A 118 16.84 -0.17 -1.57
C GLY A 118 15.64 -0.49 -2.48
N LYS A 119 15.56 -1.72 -3.02
CA LYS A 119 14.47 -2.18 -3.91
C LYS A 119 13.41 -3.05 -3.22
N VAL A 120 13.40 -3.11 -1.90
CA VAL A 120 12.36 -3.81 -1.13
C VAL A 120 11.43 -2.77 -0.51
N ILE A 121 10.12 -2.93 -0.73
CA ILE A 121 9.07 -2.07 -0.18
C ILE A 121 8.32 -2.80 0.95
N GLY A 122 8.02 -2.08 2.02
CA GLY A 122 7.16 -2.54 3.11
C GLY A 122 5.91 -1.67 3.25
N LEU A 123 5.07 -1.94 4.26
CA LEU A 123 3.82 -1.19 4.48
C LEU A 123 4.10 0.28 4.89
N GLU A 124 5.25 0.53 5.48
CA GLU A 124 5.74 1.85 5.88
C GLU A 124 6.30 2.67 4.70
N GLY A 125 6.77 2.03 3.62
CA GLY A 125 7.17 2.71 2.40
C GLY A 125 8.37 2.10 1.67
N LEU A 126 9.04 2.91 0.85
CA LEU A 126 10.16 2.51 0.00
C LEU A 126 11.36 3.42 0.22
N GLY A 127 12.44 2.88 0.78
CA GLY A 127 13.60 3.69 1.17
C GLY A 127 13.18 4.81 2.13
N ASP A 128 13.54 6.04 1.80
CA ASP A 128 13.20 7.25 2.58
C ASP A 128 11.77 7.76 2.30
N LEU A 129 11.08 7.24 1.27
CA LEU A 129 9.70 7.63 0.97
C LEU A 129 8.73 6.84 1.87
N LYS A 130 8.22 7.49 2.92
CA LYS A 130 7.35 6.87 3.94
C LYS A 130 5.88 7.29 3.82
N ILE A 131 4.97 6.34 3.97
CA ILE A 131 3.52 6.58 4.01
C ILE A 131 3.18 7.45 5.23
N GLY A 132 2.39 8.50 5.01
CA GLY A 132 1.95 9.45 6.04
C GLY A 132 2.94 10.57 6.36
N GLU A 133 4.14 10.54 5.78
CA GLU A 133 5.17 11.55 5.93
C GLU A 133 5.26 12.46 4.71
N ALA A 134 5.94 13.60 4.85
CA ALA A 134 6.25 14.45 3.71
C ALA A 134 7.27 13.75 2.78
N VAL A 135 7.27 14.12 1.51
CA VAL A 135 8.34 13.67 0.59
C VAL A 135 9.68 14.23 1.11
N PRO A 136 10.72 13.39 1.30
CA PRO A 136 12.00 13.86 1.82
C PRO A 136 12.62 14.95 0.96
N GLU A 137 13.00 16.06 1.59
CA GLU A 137 13.77 17.10 0.91
C GLU A 137 15.14 16.56 0.50
N GLY A 138 15.56 16.84 -0.73
CA GLY A 138 16.83 16.34 -1.28
C GLY A 138 16.85 14.84 -1.61
N GLY A 139 15.72 14.13 -1.45
CA GLY A 139 15.56 12.76 -1.92
C GLY A 139 15.42 12.68 -3.45
N SER A 140 15.43 11.46 -4.00
CA SER A 140 15.26 11.27 -5.45
C SER A 140 13.81 11.34 -5.93
N PHE A 141 12.85 11.28 -5.00
CA PHE A 141 11.44 11.46 -5.29
C PHE A 141 11.09 12.93 -5.50
N ALA A 142 10.53 13.24 -6.67
CA ALA A 142 10.14 14.59 -7.04
C ALA A 142 8.98 14.57 -8.03
N GLU A 143 8.25 15.66 -8.10
CA GLU A 143 7.30 15.91 -9.19
C GLU A 143 8.05 15.94 -10.51
N ARG A 144 7.50 15.24 -11.51
CA ARG A 144 8.01 15.26 -12.87
C ARG A 144 6.83 15.32 -13.82
N GLY A 145 6.86 16.29 -14.73
CA GLY A 145 5.72 16.58 -15.60
C GLY A 145 4.67 17.47 -14.94
N ALA A 146 3.60 17.74 -15.68
CA ALA A 146 2.51 18.59 -15.23
C ALA A 146 1.73 17.93 -14.08
N GLN A 147 1.38 18.72 -13.07
CA GLN A 147 0.46 18.31 -12.00
C GLN A 147 -0.94 18.84 -12.30
N THR A 148 -1.96 18.05 -12.01
CA THR A 148 -3.35 18.46 -12.22
C THR A 148 -3.87 19.36 -11.09
N SER A 149 -3.31 19.23 -9.89
CA SER A 149 -3.64 20.10 -8.75
C SER A 149 -2.53 20.11 -7.69
N GLU A 150 -2.55 21.11 -6.81
CA GLU A 150 -1.73 21.14 -5.60
C GLU A 150 -2.25 20.20 -4.50
N ALA A 151 -3.55 19.88 -4.53
CA ALA A 151 -4.21 19.06 -3.53
C ALA A 151 -3.86 17.57 -3.65
N CYS A 152 -3.61 17.10 -4.88
CA CYS A 152 -3.12 15.76 -5.19
C CYS A 152 -2.02 15.88 -6.24
N ARG A 153 -0.80 15.57 -5.82
CA ARG A 153 0.41 15.59 -6.67
C ARG A 153 0.97 14.18 -6.82
N THR A 154 1.64 13.94 -7.93
CA THR A 154 2.34 12.69 -8.20
C THR A 154 3.85 12.91 -8.23
N VAL A 155 4.57 12.15 -7.41
CA VAL A 155 6.04 12.14 -7.41
C VAL A 155 6.55 10.80 -7.94
N SER A 156 7.70 10.83 -8.60
CA SER A 156 8.38 9.64 -9.15
C SER A 156 9.86 9.67 -8.75
N SER A 157 10.66 8.68 -9.11
CA SER A 157 12.12 8.73 -8.98
C SER A 157 12.80 7.98 -10.14
N PRO A 158 13.90 8.52 -10.73
CA PRO A 158 14.69 7.78 -11.71
C PRO A 158 15.41 6.56 -11.10
N ASP A 159 15.65 6.57 -9.79
CA ASP A 159 16.27 5.44 -9.09
C ASP A 159 15.30 4.25 -8.95
N TYR A 160 14.00 4.53 -9.08
CA TYR A 160 12.91 3.57 -9.00
C TYR A 160 12.01 3.64 -10.25
N PRO A 161 12.49 3.20 -11.42
CA PRO A 161 11.67 3.15 -12.63
C PRO A 161 10.37 2.37 -12.38
N GLY A 162 9.26 2.87 -12.92
CA GLY A 162 7.94 2.24 -12.74
C GLY A 162 7.32 2.44 -11.35
N VAL A 163 7.95 3.20 -10.45
CA VAL A 163 7.39 3.57 -9.14
C VAL A 163 6.95 5.03 -9.15
N TYR A 164 5.77 5.30 -8.60
CA TYR A 164 5.29 6.64 -8.33
C TYR A 164 4.50 6.68 -7.03
N ALA A 165 4.32 7.87 -6.46
CA ALA A 165 3.54 8.05 -5.25
C ALA A 165 2.57 9.23 -5.37
N ILE A 166 1.40 9.05 -4.78
CA ILE A 166 0.43 10.13 -4.58
C ILE A 166 0.78 10.86 -3.29
N VAL A 167 0.88 12.18 -3.39
CA VAL A 167 1.06 13.10 -2.28
C VAL A 167 -0.20 13.96 -2.18
N ALA A 168 -0.88 13.88 -1.05
CA ALA A 168 -2.03 14.73 -0.74
C ALA A 168 -1.92 15.23 0.70
N ASP A 169 -2.39 16.45 0.95
CA ASP A 169 -2.23 17.14 2.24
C ASP A 169 -0.77 17.20 2.72
N GLY A 170 0.15 17.34 1.76
CA GLY A 170 1.60 17.36 2.01
C GLY A 170 2.20 16.03 2.46
N LYS A 171 1.45 14.93 2.37
CA LYS A 171 1.86 13.60 2.85
C LYS A 171 1.78 12.56 1.75
N VAL A 172 2.70 11.60 1.76
CA VAL A 172 2.65 10.43 0.89
C VAL A 172 1.47 9.56 1.32
N GLN A 173 0.49 9.39 0.45
CA GLN A 173 -0.73 8.62 0.76
C GLN A 173 -0.68 7.21 0.18
N ARG A 174 -0.02 7.06 -0.97
CA ARG A 174 0.10 5.79 -1.69
C ARG A 174 1.38 5.76 -2.48
N ILE A 175 2.09 4.64 -2.44
CA ILE A 175 3.17 4.29 -3.35
C ILE A 175 2.65 3.18 -4.26
N THR A 176 2.74 3.39 -5.56
CA THR A 176 2.41 2.41 -6.59
C THR A 176 3.68 1.87 -7.22
N VAL A 177 3.79 0.55 -7.30
CA VAL A 177 4.82 -0.16 -8.05
C VAL A 177 4.16 -0.78 -9.28
N GLY A 178 4.54 -0.29 -10.45
CA GLY A 178 3.97 -0.70 -11.72
C GLY A 178 4.99 -1.35 -12.66
N GLN A 179 4.58 -1.50 -13.91
CA GLN A 179 5.40 -2.06 -14.97
C GLN A 179 6.75 -1.33 -15.09
N ARG A 180 7.80 -2.09 -15.43
CA ARG A 180 9.21 -1.65 -15.52
C ARG A 180 9.92 -1.44 -14.17
N SER A 181 9.24 -1.71 -13.04
CA SER A 181 9.89 -1.75 -11.73
C SER A 181 10.46 -3.13 -11.41
N ASP A 182 11.59 -3.12 -10.70
CA ASP A 182 12.18 -4.30 -10.05
C ASP A 182 11.96 -4.31 -8.53
N VAL A 183 11.18 -3.35 -8.00
CA VAL A 183 10.82 -3.27 -6.58
C VAL A 183 9.88 -4.42 -6.20
N LYS A 184 10.15 -5.03 -5.05
CA LYS A 184 9.41 -6.19 -4.52
C LYS A 184 9.10 -6.04 -3.04
N LEU A 185 8.10 -6.77 -2.57
CA LEU A 185 7.89 -7.00 -1.15
C LEU A 185 8.99 -7.91 -0.59
N ALA A 186 9.13 -7.98 0.74
CA ALA A 186 10.15 -8.80 1.40
C ALA A 186 10.02 -10.29 1.07
N GLU A 187 8.80 -10.75 0.76
CA GLU A 187 8.45 -12.10 0.34
C GLU A 187 8.88 -12.41 -1.11
N GLY A 188 9.43 -11.43 -1.83
CA GLY A 188 9.84 -11.56 -3.23
C GLY A 188 8.68 -11.41 -4.24
N VAL A 189 7.48 -11.09 -3.76
CA VAL A 189 6.30 -10.79 -4.58
C VAL A 189 6.43 -9.38 -5.18
N GLY A 190 6.13 -9.26 -6.47
CA GLY A 190 6.11 -7.97 -7.17
C GLY A 190 5.39 -8.08 -8.51
N VAL A 191 5.62 -7.11 -9.39
CA VAL A 191 5.04 -7.13 -10.74
C VAL A 191 5.48 -8.39 -11.49
N GLY A 192 4.52 -9.08 -12.12
CA GLY A 192 4.70 -10.34 -12.82
C GLY A 192 4.52 -11.62 -11.97
N SER A 193 4.48 -11.50 -10.64
CA SER A 193 4.08 -12.61 -9.75
C SER A 193 2.66 -13.05 -10.06
N THR A 194 2.40 -14.35 -9.95
CA THR A 194 1.06 -14.93 -10.14
C THR A 194 0.15 -14.66 -8.95
N GLU A 195 -1.17 -14.63 -9.17
CA GLU A 195 -2.16 -14.58 -8.08
C GLU A 195 -1.96 -15.72 -7.06
N LYS A 196 -1.53 -16.90 -7.51
CA LYS A 196 -1.23 -18.03 -6.63
C LYS A 196 -0.07 -17.74 -5.68
N GLU A 197 1.01 -17.14 -6.17
CA GLU A 197 2.15 -16.74 -5.34
C GLU A 197 1.74 -15.67 -4.32
N VAL A 198 0.95 -14.67 -4.74
CA VAL A 198 0.39 -13.66 -3.83
C VAL A 198 -0.37 -14.34 -2.68
N ARG A 199 -1.30 -15.24 -2.99
CA ARG A 199 -2.12 -15.93 -1.98
C ARG A 199 -1.34 -16.87 -1.08
N SER A 200 -0.19 -17.38 -1.52
CA SER A 200 0.66 -18.23 -0.69
C SER A 200 1.31 -17.48 0.47
N TRP A 201 1.53 -16.17 0.31
CA TRP A 201 2.10 -15.30 1.33
C TRP A 201 1.05 -14.49 2.08
N PHE A 202 -0.02 -14.11 1.40
CA PHE A 202 -0.99 -13.16 1.91
C PHE A 202 -2.40 -13.76 1.98
N GLY A 203 -2.84 -14.06 3.20
CA GLY A 203 -4.18 -14.58 3.48
C GLY A 203 -5.23 -13.47 3.69
N GLY A 204 -6.50 -13.80 3.44
CA GLY A 204 -7.63 -12.94 3.82
C GLY A 204 -7.87 -11.72 2.94
N PHE A 205 -7.28 -11.67 1.74
CA PHE A 205 -7.49 -10.58 0.79
C PHE A 205 -8.92 -10.62 0.26
N ARG A 206 -9.57 -9.45 0.21
CA ARG A 206 -10.86 -9.29 -0.47
C ARG A 206 -10.63 -9.17 -1.96
N GLU A 207 -11.53 -9.77 -2.73
CA GLU A 207 -11.51 -9.73 -4.17
C GLU A 207 -12.58 -8.78 -4.68
N GLU A 208 -12.19 -7.86 -5.56
CA GLU A 208 -13.12 -6.97 -6.25
C GLU A 208 -12.85 -7.03 -7.76
N PRO A 209 -13.88 -7.04 -8.62
CA PRO A 209 -13.66 -6.99 -10.07
C PRO A 209 -12.81 -5.79 -10.50
N HIS A 210 -11.95 -5.98 -11.50
CA HIS A 210 -11.15 -4.88 -12.04
C HIS A 210 -12.04 -3.84 -12.72
N LYS A 211 -11.67 -2.56 -12.65
CA LYS A 211 -12.53 -1.46 -13.15
C LYS A 211 -12.64 -1.44 -14.68
N TYR A 212 -11.55 -1.78 -15.36
CA TYR A 212 -11.41 -1.62 -16.82
C TYR A 212 -11.10 -2.90 -17.57
N GLU A 213 -10.84 -4.00 -16.86
CA GLU A 213 -10.48 -5.27 -17.48
C GLU A 213 -11.51 -6.30 -17.05
N GLU A 214 -11.94 -7.11 -18.00
CA GLU A 214 -12.86 -8.21 -17.72
C GLU A 214 -12.16 -9.31 -16.91
N ALA A 215 -12.97 -10.19 -16.33
CA ALA A 215 -12.49 -11.40 -15.68
C ALA A 215 -11.47 -12.14 -16.59
N PRO A 216 -10.38 -12.69 -16.01
CA PRO A 216 -10.15 -12.89 -14.58
C PRO A 216 -9.51 -11.71 -13.83
N ALA A 217 -9.37 -10.54 -14.46
CA ALA A 217 -8.74 -9.39 -13.82
C ALA A 217 -9.51 -8.93 -12.57
N LYS A 218 -8.77 -8.58 -11.51
CA LYS A 218 -9.34 -8.24 -10.20
C LYS A 218 -8.39 -7.43 -9.35
N TYR A 219 -8.92 -6.82 -8.32
CA TYR A 219 -8.16 -6.29 -7.20
C TYR A 219 -8.13 -7.32 -6.07
N LEU A 220 -6.97 -7.43 -5.41
CA LEU A 220 -6.83 -8.13 -4.13
C LEU A 220 -6.45 -7.10 -3.07
N THR A 221 -7.35 -6.82 -2.13
CA THR A 221 -7.13 -5.80 -1.09
C THR A 221 -6.92 -6.45 0.28
N ALA A 222 -5.85 -6.07 0.97
CA ALA A 222 -5.53 -6.60 2.30
C ALA A 222 -6.62 -6.26 3.33
N PRO A 223 -6.91 -7.16 4.29
CA PRO A 223 -8.01 -6.99 5.25
C PRO A 223 -7.81 -5.80 6.20
N ASN A 224 -6.57 -5.34 6.40
CA ASN A 224 -6.26 -4.20 7.26
C ASN A 224 -6.52 -2.84 6.59
N ALA A 225 -6.91 -2.79 5.31
CA ALA A 225 -7.18 -1.52 4.60
C ALA A 225 -8.28 -0.66 5.28
N GLU A 226 -9.26 -1.29 5.93
CA GLU A 226 -10.34 -0.57 6.63
C GLU A 226 -9.91 0.01 7.98
N SER A 227 -8.71 -0.31 8.48
CA SER A 227 -8.23 0.17 9.79
C SER A 227 -7.71 1.61 9.78
N GLY A 228 -7.58 2.24 8.60
CA GLY A 228 -6.91 3.54 8.43
C GLY A 228 -5.37 3.46 8.46
N SER A 229 -4.80 2.29 8.74
CA SER A 229 -3.36 2.04 8.60
C SER A 229 -2.98 1.77 7.14
N SER A 230 -1.70 1.90 6.83
CA SER A 230 -1.18 1.52 5.50
C SER A 230 -1.44 0.04 5.23
N ALA A 231 -1.91 -0.26 4.02
CA ALA A 231 -2.28 -1.60 3.58
C ALA A 231 -1.84 -1.86 2.14
N LEU A 232 -1.84 -3.14 1.79
CA LEU A 232 -1.42 -3.64 0.49
C LEU A 232 -2.64 -3.90 -0.40
N ARG A 233 -2.54 -3.51 -1.67
CA ARG A 233 -3.52 -3.86 -2.71
C ARG A 233 -2.79 -4.28 -3.97
N PHE A 234 -3.15 -5.43 -4.53
CA PHE A 234 -2.66 -5.88 -5.83
C PHE A 234 -3.71 -5.64 -6.91
N GLU A 235 -3.24 -5.32 -8.10
CA GLU A 235 -4.03 -5.39 -9.33
C GLU A 235 -3.58 -6.60 -10.14
N ILE A 236 -4.46 -7.59 -10.27
CA ILE A 236 -4.27 -8.80 -11.06
C ILE A 236 -4.83 -8.56 -12.46
N GLY A 237 -3.99 -8.73 -13.47
CA GLY A 237 -4.37 -8.63 -14.87
C GLY A 237 -5.11 -9.85 -15.39
N ARG A 238 -5.57 -9.75 -16.65
CA ARG A 238 -6.22 -10.88 -17.36
C ARG A 238 -5.33 -12.12 -17.53
N ASP A 239 -4.01 -11.95 -17.43
CA ASP A 239 -3.03 -13.03 -17.45
C ASP A 239 -2.85 -13.72 -16.09
N GLY A 240 -3.61 -13.32 -15.06
CA GLY A 240 -3.54 -13.86 -13.72
C GLY A 240 -2.28 -13.44 -12.95
N LYS A 241 -1.61 -12.37 -13.39
CA LYS A 241 -0.39 -11.84 -12.78
C LYS A 241 -0.59 -10.44 -12.22
N VAL A 242 0.24 -10.09 -11.24
CA VAL A 242 0.31 -8.74 -10.69
C VAL A 242 0.79 -7.79 -11.79
N LYS A 243 -0.08 -6.87 -12.20
CA LYS A 243 0.26 -5.77 -13.11
C LYS A 243 0.84 -4.58 -12.36
N LEU A 244 0.22 -4.26 -11.23
CA LEU A 244 0.60 -3.18 -10.32
C LEU A 244 0.30 -3.63 -8.88
N PHE A 245 0.98 -3.03 -7.93
CA PHE A 245 0.56 -3.10 -6.54
C PHE A 245 0.78 -1.78 -5.81
N HIS A 246 0.03 -1.59 -4.74
CA HIS A 246 -0.03 -0.35 -3.98
C HIS A 246 0.20 -0.63 -2.51
N ILE A 247 0.97 0.27 -1.88
CA ILE A 247 1.04 0.43 -0.44
C ILE A 247 0.49 1.81 -0.10
N GLY A 248 -0.47 1.89 0.82
CA GLY A 248 -1.00 3.20 1.21
C GLY A 248 -2.23 3.12 2.09
N VAL A 249 -2.84 4.29 2.33
CA VAL A 249 -3.99 4.45 3.21
C VAL A 249 -5.28 4.71 2.43
N MET A 250 -6.42 4.39 3.03
CA MET A 250 -7.73 4.75 2.48
C MET A 250 -7.96 6.28 2.55
N PRO A 251 -8.66 6.89 1.58
CA PRO A 251 -9.24 6.27 0.39
C PRO A 251 -8.25 6.14 -0.79
N TYR A 252 -7.06 6.74 -0.71
CA TYR A 252 -6.09 6.79 -1.81
C TYR A 252 -5.64 5.40 -2.29
N LEU A 253 -5.58 4.41 -1.40
CA LEU A 253 -5.23 3.04 -1.71
C LEU A 253 -6.08 2.44 -2.85
N THR A 254 -7.35 2.83 -2.96
CA THR A 254 -8.30 2.27 -3.92
C THR A 254 -8.50 3.12 -5.17
N TYR A 255 -7.75 4.22 -5.30
CA TYR A 255 -7.82 5.05 -6.51
C TYR A 255 -7.41 4.24 -7.73
N VAL A 256 -8.22 4.27 -8.78
CA VAL A 256 -7.92 3.51 -10.01
C VAL A 256 -6.81 4.20 -10.80
N GLU A 257 -6.78 5.52 -10.77
CA GLU A 257 -5.78 6.33 -11.45
C GLU A 257 -4.81 6.98 -10.44
N ALA A 258 -3.81 7.69 -10.96
CA ALA A 258 -3.00 8.61 -10.16
C ALA A 258 -3.82 9.87 -9.77
N CYS A 259 -3.16 10.96 -9.42
CA CYS A 259 -3.85 12.25 -9.27
C CYS A 259 -4.39 12.73 -10.62
N ALA A 260 -5.69 13.02 -10.68
CA ALA A 260 -6.40 13.52 -11.85
C ALA A 260 -7.41 14.60 -11.43
#